data_AF-A0A7S0LZF2-F1
#
_entry.id   AF-A0A7S0LZF2-F1
#
_cell.length_a   1.000
_cell.length_b   1.000
_cell.length_c   1.000
_cell.angle_alpha   90.00
_cell.angle_beta   90.00
_cell.angle_gamma   90.00
#
_symmetry.space_group_name_H-M   'P 1'
#
loop_
_entity.id
_entity.type
_entity.pdbx_description
1 polymer ?
#
loop_
_entity_poly.entity_id
_entity_poly.type
_entity_poly.pdbx_seq_one_letter_code
_entity_poly.pdbx_strand_id
1 'polypeptide(L)'
;GGLGERLGYSSIKLALPAEITTGRCFLQHYIENIVALQGASDMAPGQRLPLIIMTSDDTHQATRDLLQRNGHFGADPSQISLVRQEQVAGIADFEGRLAVKADDPYSILTRPHGHGDVHSLLHRQGIARRLAEQGCRWLYVFQDTNALAFKPLPAVLGLAAKHGLSVCTMAVPRRP
;
A
#
# COMPACT_ATOMS: atom_id res chain seq x y z
N GLY A 1 4.03 -1.06 3.94
CA GLY A 1 4.56 -2.25 4.64
C GLY A 1 5.78 -1.99 5.52
N GLY A 2 5.97 -0.78 6.04
CA GLY A 2 7.00 -0.49 7.04
C GLY A 2 6.41 -0.43 8.45
N LEU A 3 7.23 -0.75 9.46
CA LEU A 3 6.89 -0.58 10.88
C LEU A 3 6.99 0.89 11.32
N GLY A 4 6.28 1.23 12.40
CA GLY A 4 6.26 2.57 13.01
C GLY A 4 7.45 2.88 13.94
N GLU A 5 8.45 2.00 14.02
CA GLU A 5 9.51 2.04 15.03
C GLU A 5 10.29 3.36 15.07
N ARG A 6 10.60 3.95 13.90
CA ARG A 6 11.28 5.27 13.83
C ARG A 6 10.47 6.40 14.44
N LEU A 7 9.16 6.24 14.58
CA LEU A 7 8.24 7.19 15.19
C LEU A 7 7.98 6.88 16.67
N GLY A 8 8.69 5.89 17.25
CA GLY A 8 8.41 5.39 18.60
C GLY A 8 7.05 4.69 18.72
N TYR A 9 6.46 4.28 17.60
CA TYR A 9 5.14 3.67 17.57
C TYR A 9 5.25 2.15 17.43
N SER A 10 4.70 1.43 18.40
CA SER A 10 4.82 -0.03 18.52
C SER A 10 3.93 -0.81 17.55
N SER A 11 3.06 -0.14 16.80
CA SER A 11 2.16 -0.78 15.83
C SER A 11 2.51 -0.39 14.40
N ILE A 12 1.71 -0.86 13.45
CA ILE A 12 1.87 -0.57 12.03
C ILE A 12 1.61 0.91 11.74
N LYS A 13 2.34 1.48 10.80
CA LYS A 13 2.17 2.88 10.39
C LYS A 13 0.73 3.23 9.98
N LEU A 14 0.02 2.27 9.40
CA LEU A 14 -1.38 2.42 8.97
C LEU A 14 -2.35 2.70 10.14
N ALA A 15 -1.98 2.32 11.36
CA ALA A 15 -2.77 2.57 12.57
C ALA A 15 -2.46 3.93 13.22
N LEU A 16 -1.43 4.65 12.75
CA LEU A 16 -1.12 5.99 13.26
C LEU A 16 -2.28 6.95 12.97
N PRO A 17 -2.62 7.85 13.92
CA PRO A 17 -3.55 8.94 13.66
C PRO A 17 -3.03 9.83 12.51
N ALA A 18 -3.86 10.02 11.50
CA ALA A 18 -3.62 10.95 10.41
C ALA A 18 -3.96 12.40 10.81
N GLU A 19 -4.81 12.57 11.83
CA GLU A 19 -5.20 13.85 12.42
C GLU A 19 -5.54 13.68 13.92
N ILE A 20 -5.59 14.79 14.66
CA ILE A 20 -5.69 14.80 16.13
C ILE A 20 -7.10 15.03 16.67
N THR A 21 -8.02 15.53 15.86
CA THR A 21 -9.37 15.93 16.27
C THR A 21 -10.28 14.73 16.42
N THR A 22 -10.24 13.79 15.48
CA THR A 22 -11.07 12.57 15.50
C THR A 22 -10.25 11.30 15.77
N GLY A 23 -8.92 11.39 15.77
CA GLY A 23 -8.02 10.25 15.93
C GLY A 23 -8.07 9.26 14.76
N ARG A 24 -8.60 9.67 13.60
CA ARG A 24 -8.72 8.80 12.42
C ARG A 24 -7.36 8.31 12.00
N CYS A 25 -7.20 6.99 11.85
CA CYS A 25 -5.94 6.44 11.39
C CYS A 25 -5.75 6.61 9.88
N PHE A 26 -4.50 6.49 9.40
CA PHE A 26 -4.21 6.56 7.96
C PHE A 26 -5.01 5.56 7.13
N LEU A 27 -5.16 4.31 7.60
CA LEU A 27 -5.90 3.30 6.85
C LEU A 27 -7.38 3.68 6.69
N GLN A 28 -8.00 4.16 7.77
CA GLN A 28 -9.36 4.68 7.73
C GLN A 28 -9.47 5.84 6.74
N HIS A 29 -8.56 6.81 6.84
CA HIS A 29 -8.55 7.97 5.94
C HIS A 29 -8.46 7.56 4.47
N TYR A 30 -7.62 6.60 4.12
CA TYR A 30 -7.51 6.11 2.74
C TYR A 30 -8.77 5.41 2.26
N ILE A 31 -9.35 4.53 3.08
CA ILE A 31 -10.55 3.78 2.72
C ILE A 31 -11.76 4.71 2.57
N GLU A 32 -11.94 5.68 3.48
CA GLU A 32 -13.01 6.66 3.39
C GLU A 32 -12.91 7.50 2.11
N ASN A 33 -11.69 7.91 1.70
CA ASN A 33 -11.50 8.60 0.42
C ASN A 33 -11.88 7.72 -0.78
N ILE A 34 -11.54 6.43 -0.77
CA ILE A 34 -11.89 5.49 -1.84
C ILE A 34 -13.40 5.29 -1.93
N VAL A 35 -14.08 5.10 -0.79
CA VAL A 35 -15.53 4.96 -0.72
C VAL A 35 -16.22 6.25 -1.17
N ALA A 36 -15.72 7.42 -0.76
CA ALA A 36 -16.25 8.70 -1.20
C ALA A 36 -16.08 8.91 -2.72
N LEU A 37 -14.90 8.58 -3.28
CA LEU A 37 -14.65 8.64 -4.71
C LEU A 37 -15.57 7.69 -5.49
N GLN A 38 -15.81 6.50 -4.96
CA GLN A 38 -16.75 5.53 -5.53
C GLN A 38 -18.18 6.08 -5.57
N GLY A 39 -18.65 6.68 -4.47
CA GLY A 39 -19.99 7.27 -4.39
C GLY A 39 -20.16 8.54 -5.24
N ALA A 40 -19.08 9.26 -5.52
CA ALA A 40 -19.07 10.45 -6.38
C ALA A 40 -18.89 10.13 -7.87
N SER A 41 -18.58 8.89 -8.23
CA SER A 41 -18.34 8.47 -9.61
C SER A 41 -19.58 7.82 -10.21
N ASP A 42 -19.76 7.95 -11.54
CA ASP A 42 -20.82 7.29 -12.31
C ASP A 42 -20.47 5.81 -12.57
N MET A 43 -20.28 5.06 -11.47
CA MET A 43 -19.93 3.64 -11.51
C MET A 43 -21.19 2.79 -11.59
N ALA A 44 -21.11 1.68 -12.33
CA ALA A 44 -22.23 0.75 -12.42
C ALA A 44 -22.59 0.18 -11.03
N PRO A 45 -23.87 -0.13 -10.77
CA PRO A 45 -24.27 -0.77 -9.51
C PRO A 45 -23.42 -2.01 -9.21
N GLY A 46 -22.88 -2.08 -8.00
CA GLY A 46 -22.02 -3.18 -7.55
C GLY A 46 -20.54 -3.07 -7.98
N GLN A 47 -20.19 -2.13 -8.85
CA GLN A 47 -18.78 -1.87 -9.17
C GLN A 47 -18.07 -1.25 -7.95
N ARG A 48 -16.83 -1.69 -7.72
CA ARG A 48 -16.00 -1.25 -6.59
C ARG A 48 -14.66 -0.75 -7.08
N LEU A 49 -14.07 0.22 -6.37
CA LEU A 49 -12.70 0.67 -6.61
C LEU A 49 -11.74 -0.25 -5.86
N PRO A 50 -10.89 -1.04 -6.56
CA PRO A 50 -9.99 -1.97 -5.89
C PRO A 50 -8.93 -1.23 -5.06
N LEU A 51 -8.72 -1.68 -3.82
CA LEU A 51 -7.63 -1.25 -2.95
C LEU A 51 -6.67 -2.42 -2.74
N ILE A 52 -5.41 -2.21 -3.10
CA ILE A 52 -4.35 -3.18 -2.85
C ILE A 52 -3.40 -2.63 -1.80
N ILE A 53 -3.20 -3.38 -0.73
CA ILE A 53 -2.32 -2.98 0.38
C ILE A 53 -1.16 -3.96 0.43
N MET A 54 0.04 -3.45 0.14
CA MET A 54 1.27 -4.24 0.24
C MET A 54 1.82 -4.23 1.67
N THR A 55 1.89 -5.41 2.27
CA THR A 55 2.34 -5.65 3.66
C THR A 55 3.63 -6.47 3.69
N SER A 56 4.45 -6.33 4.73
CA SER A 56 5.48 -7.31 5.11
C SER A 56 4.92 -8.40 6.02
N ASP A 57 5.72 -9.43 6.32
CA ASP A 57 5.41 -10.40 7.38
C ASP A 57 5.06 -9.72 8.71
N ASP A 58 5.84 -8.72 9.12
CA ASP A 58 5.64 -8.00 10.38
C ASP A 58 4.37 -7.14 10.43
N THR A 59 3.79 -6.80 9.28
CA THR A 59 2.66 -5.87 9.18
C THR A 59 1.37 -6.53 8.73
N HIS A 60 1.43 -7.75 8.16
CA HIS A 60 0.30 -8.39 7.50
C HIS A 60 -0.86 -8.69 8.45
N GLN A 61 -0.57 -9.41 9.55
CA GLN A 61 -1.58 -9.77 10.54
C GLN A 61 -2.22 -8.53 11.17
N ALA A 62 -1.40 -7.59 11.65
CA ALA A 62 -1.89 -6.36 12.27
C ALA A 62 -2.75 -5.51 11.31
N THR A 63 -2.41 -5.49 10.01
CA THR A 63 -3.23 -4.78 9.00
C THR A 63 -4.57 -5.47 8.81
N ARG A 64 -4.59 -6.80 8.74
CA ARG A 64 -5.83 -7.58 8.65
C ARG A 64 -6.72 -7.37 9.87
N ASP A 65 -6.15 -7.44 11.07
CA ASP A 65 -6.89 -7.27 12.32
C ASP A 65 -7.45 -5.84 12.42
N LEU A 66 -6.69 -4.83 11.98
CA LEU A 66 -7.14 -3.44 11.91
C LEU A 66 -8.35 -3.26 10.99
N LEU A 67 -8.37 -3.94 9.83
CA LEU A 67 -9.51 -3.93 8.91
C LEU A 67 -10.72 -4.63 9.52
N GLN A 68 -10.53 -5.85 10.02
CA GLN A 68 -11.61 -6.70 10.54
C GLN A 68 -12.31 -6.05 11.73
N ARG A 69 -11.55 -5.57 12.73
CA ARG A 69 -12.11 -4.98 13.95
C ARG A 69 -12.91 -3.69 13.71
N ASN A 70 -12.69 -3.02 12.58
CA ASN A 70 -13.38 -1.78 12.21
C ASN A 70 -14.38 -1.97 11.06
N GLY A 71 -14.77 -3.22 10.73
CA GLY A 71 -15.71 -3.48 9.65
C GLY A 71 -15.24 -2.93 8.30
N HIS A 72 -13.94 -3.01 8.02
CA HIS A 72 -13.28 -2.49 6.82
C HIS A 72 -13.54 -1.00 6.57
N PHE A 73 -13.84 -0.22 7.62
CA PHE A 73 -14.11 1.22 7.56
C PHE A 73 -15.19 1.59 6.53
N GLY A 74 -16.19 0.71 6.34
CA GLY A 74 -17.30 0.92 5.42
C GLY A 74 -17.06 0.49 3.98
N ALA A 75 -15.85 0.02 3.63
CA ALA A 75 -15.60 -0.58 2.33
C ALA A 75 -16.10 -2.04 2.27
N ASP A 76 -16.59 -2.43 1.10
CA ASP A 76 -16.80 -3.84 0.74
C ASP A 76 -15.49 -4.64 0.90
N PRO A 77 -15.45 -5.70 1.73
CA PRO A 77 -14.24 -6.49 1.94
C PRO A 77 -13.65 -7.09 0.65
N SER A 78 -14.50 -7.40 -0.33
CA SER A 78 -14.05 -7.99 -1.60
C SER A 78 -13.22 -7.05 -2.46
N GLN A 79 -13.31 -5.73 -2.23
CA GLN A 79 -12.53 -4.73 -2.97
C GLN A 79 -11.14 -4.50 -2.37
N ILE A 80 -10.85 -5.04 -1.18
CA ILE A 80 -9.55 -4.89 -0.50
C ILE A 80 -8.74 -6.17 -0.64
N SER A 81 -7.54 -6.06 -1.22
CA SER A 81 -6.58 -7.17 -1.35
C SER A 81 -5.32 -6.87 -0.53
N LEU A 82 -5.02 -7.71 0.47
CA LEU A 82 -3.75 -7.67 1.18
C LEU A 82 -2.74 -8.55 0.45
N VAL A 83 -1.60 -7.96 0.09
CA VAL A 83 -0.58 -8.61 -0.73
C VAL A 83 0.73 -8.56 0.05
N ARG A 84 1.20 -9.73 0.47
CA ARG A 84 2.40 -9.84 1.31
C ARG A 84 3.65 -9.88 0.45
N GLN A 85 4.53 -8.89 0.60
CA GLN A 85 5.82 -8.82 -0.08
C GLN A 85 6.76 -9.91 0.45
N GLU A 86 7.64 -10.40 -0.40
CA GLU A 86 8.67 -11.35 -0.02
C GLU A 86 9.81 -10.65 0.73
N GLN A 87 10.57 -11.43 1.50
CA GLN A 87 11.80 -10.97 2.11
C GLN A 87 13.00 -11.40 1.27
N VAL A 88 14.04 -10.58 1.27
CA VAL A 88 15.33 -10.86 0.64
C VAL A 88 16.39 -11.12 1.69
N ALA A 89 17.33 -12.01 1.38
CA ALA A 89 18.45 -12.30 2.26
C ALA A 89 19.38 -11.09 2.38
N GLY A 90 19.80 -10.78 3.60
CA GLY A 90 20.82 -9.78 3.86
C GLY A 90 22.20 -10.30 3.46
N ILE A 91 23.03 -9.40 2.95
CA ILE A 91 24.44 -9.67 2.64
C ILE A 91 25.30 -9.08 3.77
N ALA A 92 26.18 -9.89 4.35
CA ALA A 92 27.00 -9.55 5.50
C ALA A 92 28.22 -8.71 5.14
N ASP A 93 28.82 -8.98 3.97
CA ASP A 93 30.10 -8.42 3.56
C ASP A 93 30.22 -8.29 2.03
N PHE A 94 31.30 -7.65 1.57
CA PHE A 94 31.59 -7.48 0.14
C PHE A 94 31.92 -8.79 -0.59
N GLU A 95 32.14 -9.88 0.15
CA GLU A 95 32.37 -11.21 -0.42
C GLU A 95 31.03 -11.94 -0.72
N GLY A 96 29.89 -11.31 -0.40
CA GLY A 96 28.57 -11.84 -0.71
C GLY A 96 28.08 -12.89 0.27
N ARG A 97 28.67 -13.00 1.46
CA ARG A 97 28.21 -13.95 2.48
C ARG A 97 26.81 -13.57 2.98
N LEU A 98 25.97 -14.57 3.24
CA LEU A 98 24.65 -14.33 3.82
C LEU A 98 24.78 -13.87 5.27
N ALA A 99 24.05 -12.82 5.62
CA ALA A 99 23.92 -12.38 7.00
C ALA A 99 23.09 -13.40 7.78
N VAL A 100 23.57 -13.81 8.96
CA VAL A 100 22.88 -14.74 9.86
C VAL A 100 22.65 -14.09 11.22
N LYS A 101 21.70 -14.62 11.98
CA LYS A 101 21.45 -14.14 13.34
C LYS A 101 22.64 -14.49 14.26
N ALA A 102 22.97 -13.57 15.16
CA ALA A 102 24.10 -13.76 16.08
C ALA A 102 23.85 -14.91 17.08
N ASP A 103 22.58 -15.14 17.44
CA ASP A 103 22.11 -16.17 18.36
C ASP A 103 21.69 -17.49 17.67
N ASP A 104 21.56 -17.48 16.34
CA ASP A 104 21.25 -18.68 15.54
C ASP A 104 21.91 -18.63 14.15
N PRO A 105 23.07 -19.29 13.96
CA PRO A 105 23.80 -19.27 12.70
C PRO A 105 23.10 -20.03 11.56
N TYR A 106 22.04 -20.80 11.84
CA TYR A 106 21.22 -21.45 10.81
C TYR A 106 20.06 -20.57 10.32
N SER A 107 19.84 -19.41 10.95
CA SER A 107 18.82 -18.44 10.56
C SER A 107 19.41 -17.29 9.76
N ILE A 108 19.01 -17.17 8.49
CA ILE A 108 19.37 -16.03 7.63
C ILE A 108 18.62 -14.77 8.09
N LEU A 109 19.35 -13.66 8.21
CA LEU A 109 18.77 -12.34 8.40
C LEU A 109 18.17 -11.87 7.08
N THR A 110 16.87 -11.60 7.10
CA THR A 110 16.13 -11.13 5.94
C THR A 110 15.65 -9.70 6.13
N ARG A 111 15.39 -9.00 5.03
CA ARG A 111 14.78 -7.67 5.00
C ARG A 111 13.67 -7.63 3.96
N PRO A 112 12.68 -6.73 4.09
CA PRO A 112 11.70 -6.53 3.02
C PRO A 112 12.38 -6.15 1.69
N HIS A 113 11.88 -6.69 0.57
CA HIS A 113 12.44 -6.46 -0.78
C HIS A 113 12.38 -4.98 -1.23
N GLY A 114 11.64 -4.14 -0.52
CA GLY A 114 11.44 -2.73 -0.82
C GLY A 114 10.23 -2.48 -1.71
N HIS A 115 9.83 -1.22 -1.87
CA HIS A 115 8.56 -0.90 -2.51
C HIS A 115 8.49 -1.25 -4.02
N GLY A 116 9.64 -1.45 -4.67
CA GLY A 116 9.72 -1.83 -6.09
C GLY A 116 9.22 -3.26 -6.37
N ASP A 117 9.17 -4.13 -5.35
CA ASP A 117 8.67 -5.50 -5.49
C ASP A 117 7.18 -5.56 -5.86
N VAL A 118 6.44 -4.45 -5.67
CA VAL A 118 5.01 -4.36 -6.00
C VAL A 118 4.70 -4.84 -7.43
N HIS A 119 5.58 -4.58 -8.40
CA HIS A 119 5.35 -4.99 -9.79
C HIS A 119 5.41 -6.52 -9.96
N SER A 120 6.48 -7.14 -9.46
CA SER A 120 6.67 -8.59 -9.46
C SER A 120 5.57 -9.29 -8.68
N LEU A 121 5.21 -8.72 -7.53
CA LEU A 121 4.23 -9.26 -6.62
C LEU A 121 2.81 -9.26 -7.23
N LEU A 122 2.40 -8.14 -7.84
CA LEU A 122 1.11 -8.04 -8.54
C LEU A 122 1.03 -8.99 -9.75
N HIS A 123 2.15 -9.21 -10.45
CA HIS A 123 2.23 -10.13 -11.56
C HIS A 123 2.13 -11.59 -11.10
N ARG A 124 2.98 -12.01 -10.15
CA ARG A 124 3.03 -13.38 -9.63
C ARG A 124 1.71 -13.82 -9.00
N GLN A 125 1.01 -12.91 -8.31
CA GLN A 125 -0.30 -13.20 -7.72
C GLN A 125 -1.47 -13.08 -8.70
N GLY A 126 -1.22 -12.79 -9.99
CA GLY A 126 -2.26 -12.65 -11.01
C GLY A 126 -3.17 -11.44 -10.83
N ILE A 127 -2.88 -10.55 -9.87
CA ILE A 127 -3.70 -9.38 -9.55
C ILE A 127 -3.70 -8.41 -10.73
N ALA A 128 -2.54 -8.14 -11.33
CA ALA A 128 -2.44 -7.25 -12.48
C ALA A 128 -3.31 -7.73 -13.65
N ARG A 129 -3.29 -9.04 -13.93
CA ARG A 129 -4.11 -9.67 -14.97
C ARG A 129 -5.60 -9.54 -14.65
N ARG A 130 -6.01 -9.87 -13.42
CA ARG A 130 -7.40 -9.76 -12.96
C ARG A 130 -7.94 -8.33 -13.09
N LEU A 131 -7.16 -7.32 -12.69
CA LEU A 131 -7.56 -5.92 -12.82
C LEU A 131 -7.72 -5.51 -14.29
N ALA A 132 -6.82 -5.96 -15.17
CA ALA A 132 -6.92 -5.70 -16.59
C ALA A 132 -8.18 -6.35 -17.21
N GLU A 133 -8.49 -7.60 -16.84
CA GLU A 133 -9.70 -8.33 -17.27
C GLU A 133 -10.98 -7.64 -16.75
N GLN A 134 -10.92 -6.98 -15.59
CA GLN A 134 -12.00 -6.14 -15.04
C GLN A 134 -12.11 -4.74 -15.69
N GLY A 135 -11.28 -4.44 -16.70
CA GLY A 135 -11.28 -3.15 -17.38
C GLY A 135 -10.60 -2.02 -16.62
N CYS A 136 -9.82 -2.32 -15.57
CA CYS A 136 -9.03 -1.32 -14.86
C CYS A 136 -7.90 -0.83 -15.78
N ARG A 137 -7.95 0.46 -16.15
CA ARG A 137 -6.96 1.08 -17.04
C ARG A 137 -5.82 1.78 -16.31
N TRP A 138 -6.05 2.20 -15.07
CA TRP A 138 -5.14 3.06 -14.32
C TRP A 138 -4.92 2.50 -12.91
N LEU A 139 -3.65 2.42 -12.51
CA LEU A 139 -3.26 2.14 -11.14
C LEU A 139 -2.68 3.40 -10.51
N TYR A 140 -3.23 3.79 -9.37
CA TYR A 140 -2.69 4.88 -8.58
C TYR A 140 -1.86 4.32 -7.43
N VAL A 141 -0.54 4.49 -7.52
CA VAL A 141 0.42 3.98 -6.52
C VAL A 141 0.88 5.13 -5.63
N PHE A 142 0.74 4.96 -4.32
CA PHE A 142 1.15 5.94 -3.32
C PHE A 142 1.78 5.25 -2.10
N GLN A 143 2.58 6.00 -1.33
CA GLN A 143 3.22 5.50 -0.12
C GLN A 143 2.27 5.62 1.08
N ASP A 144 2.35 4.64 2.00
CA ASP A 144 1.70 4.76 3.29
C ASP A 144 2.24 6.00 4.05
N THR A 145 1.45 6.55 4.99
CA THR A 145 1.76 7.76 5.78
C THR A 145 1.79 9.12 5.06
N ASN A 146 1.26 9.20 3.84
CA ASN A 146 0.92 10.49 3.21
C ASN A 146 -0.58 10.79 3.32
N ALA A 147 -1.00 11.69 4.22
CA ALA A 147 -2.42 12.03 4.41
C ALA A 147 -3.03 12.75 3.19
N LEU A 148 -2.19 13.40 2.38
CA LEU A 148 -2.62 14.17 1.22
C LEU A 148 -2.63 13.33 -0.08
N ALA A 149 -2.35 12.02 0.01
CA ALA A 149 -2.20 11.15 -1.15
C ALA A 149 -3.41 11.14 -2.09
N PHE A 150 -4.64 11.37 -1.60
CA PHE A 150 -5.84 11.35 -2.44
C PHE A 150 -6.21 12.71 -3.04
N LYS A 151 -5.67 13.82 -2.51
CA LYS A 151 -5.97 15.16 -3.03
C LYS A 151 -5.64 15.35 -4.52
N PRO A 152 -4.47 14.93 -5.02
CA PRO A 152 -4.11 15.12 -6.42
C PRO A 152 -4.65 14.03 -7.35
N LEU A 153 -5.25 12.95 -6.82
CA LEU A 153 -5.63 11.76 -7.58
C LEU A 153 -6.52 12.08 -8.79
N PRO A 154 -7.62 12.86 -8.67
CA PRO A 154 -8.47 13.17 -9.82
C PRO A 154 -7.74 13.92 -10.93
N ALA A 155 -6.89 14.89 -10.56
CA ALA A 155 -6.13 15.69 -11.52
C ALA A 155 -5.09 14.85 -12.28
N VAL A 156 -4.37 13.98 -11.57
CA VAL A 156 -3.35 13.10 -12.17
C VAL A 156 -3.97 12.07 -13.10
N LEU A 157 -5.07 11.43 -12.67
CA LEU A 157 -5.79 10.48 -13.52
C LEU A 157 -6.36 11.17 -14.76
N GLY A 158 -6.93 12.36 -14.62
CA GLY A 158 -7.43 13.15 -15.73
C GLY A 158 -6.33 13.53 -16.73
N LEU A 159 -5.15 13.94 -16.24
CA LEU A 159 -3.99 14.25 -17.08
C LEU A 159 -3.50 13.01 -17.83
N ALA A 160 -3.34 11.89 -17.12
CA ALA A 160 -2.88 10.64 -17.71
C ALA A 160 -3.85 10.14 -18.79
N ALA A 161 -5.16 10.18 -18.52
CA ALA A 161 -6.19 9.81 -19.48
C ALA A 161 -6.24 10.74 -20.69
N LYS A 162 -6.20 12.06 -20.48
CA LYS A 162 -6.26 13.08 -21.55
C LYS A 162 -5.10 12.95 -22.53
N HIS A 163 -3.90 12.65 -22.03
CA HIS A 163 -2.69 12.58 -22.84
C HIS A 163 -2.27 11.16 -23.22
N GLY A 164 -3.04 10.13 -22.83
CA GLY A 164 -2.70 8.74 -23.14
C GLY A 164 -1.37 8.28 -22.56
N LEU A 165 -0.99 8.78 -21.37
CA LEU A 165 0.31 8.49 -20.76
C LEU A 165 0.38 7.06 -20.24
N SER A 166 1.51 6.37 -20.35
CA SER A 166 1.67 5.06 -19.71
C SER A 166 1.97 5.17 -18.20
N VAL A 167 2.65 6.24 -17.79
CA VAL A 167 3.02 6.52 -16.41
C VAL A 167 2.92 8.03 -16.17
N CYS A 168 2.37 8.42 -15.02
CA CYS A 168 2.37 9.81 -14.56
C CYS A 168 2.89 9.85 -13.12
N THR A 169 3.92 10.65 -12.88
CA THR A 169 4.54 10.82 -11.56
C THR A 169 4.25 12.21 -11.02
N MET A 170 3.92 12.31 -9.74
CA MET A 170 3.80 13.59 -9.06
C MET A 170 5.08 13.93 -8.32
N ALA A 171 5.41 15.23 -8.33
CA ALA A 171 6.45 15.80 -7.50
C ALA A 171 5.96 17.10 -6.89
N VAL A 172 6.58 17.48 -5.78
CA VAL A 172 6.44 18.83 -5.19
C VAL A 172 7.79 19.54 -5.34
N PRO A 173 7.80 20.89 -5.50
CA PRO A 173 9.04 21.63 -5.47
C PRO A 173 9.81 21.33 -4.18
N ARG A 174 11.08 20.95 -4.32
CA ARG A 174 11.95 20.72 -3.17
C ARG A 174 12.14 22.04 -2.44
N ARG A 175 11.78 22.08 -1.15
CA ARG A 175 12.18 23.17 -0.27
C ARG A 175 13.61 22.87 0.22
N PRO A 176 14.58 23.76 -0.04
CA PRO A 176 15.94 23.61 0.47
C PRO A 176 15.98 23.70 1.99
#